data_AF-A0A343JCL2-F1
#
_entry.id   AF-A0A343JCL2-F1
#
_cell.length_a   1.000
_cell.length_b   1.000
_cell.length_c   1.000
_cell.angle_alpha   90.00
_cell.angle_beta   90.00
_cell.angle_gamma   90.00
#
_symmetry.space_group_name_H-M   'P 1'
#
loop_
_entity.id
_entity.type
_entity.pdbx_description
1 polymer ?
#
loop_
_entity_poly.entity_id
_entity_poly.type
_entity_poly.pdbx_seq_one_letter_code
_entity_poly.pdbx_strand_id
1 'polypeptide(L)'
;MMTTAIPTYKKIALDIANKIKNGAIQEGTILHGRSILASKYNVSPETIRRAIMLLEDIEAVKAIKGKGVLVVSKEQAVSFLKRNQSISSMKDYKTKIQNLLEKRKEIEDELLKSINGIIDYSSRFDEVNAIVPIEFTIPEDCIYIGKTSAEIKLWQNTGATLIAIKRDDKLIISPGPYITIEGGDVFIVVGNDEIKTSVPDFLFAKK
;
A
#
# COMPACT_ATOMS: atom_id res chain seq x y z
N MET A 1 -14.87 12.11 27.32
CA MET A 1 -16.21 11.49 27.40
C MET A 1 -17.22 12.43 26.76
N MET A 2 -17.85 12.01 25.65
CA MET A 2 -19.12 12.59 25.18
C MET A 2 -19.92 11.46 24.53
N THR A 3 -20.76 10.80 25.32
CA THR A 3 -21.77 9.87 24.82
C THR A 3 -22.90 10.70 24.19
N THR A 4 -22.84 10.94 22.89
CA THR A 4 -24.01 11.35 22.11
C THR A 4 -24.94 10.14 21.98
N ALA A 5 -25.62 9.83 23.08
CA ALA A 5 -26.52 8.70 23.17
C ALA A 5 -27.70 8.91 22.22
N ILE A 6 -27.86 7.98 21.27
CA ILE A 6 -29.00 7.93 20.36
C ILE A 6 -30.29 8.00 21.20
N PRO A 7 -31.21 8.94 20.90
CA PRO A 7 -32.48 9.03 21.61
C PRO A 7 -33.24 7.69 21.59
N THR A 8 -33.81 7.30 22.73
CA THR A 8 -34.42 5.97 22.91
C THR A 8 -35.50 5.65 21.88
N TYR A 9 -36.34 6.62 21.51
CA TYR A 9 -37.37 6.44 20.47
C TYR A 9 -36.76 6.09 19.09
N LYS A 10 -35.58 6.64 18.75
CA LYS A 10 -34.90 6.37 17.49
C LYS A 10 -34.29 4.97 17.47
N LYS A 11 -33.77 4.49 18.61
CA LYS A 11 -33.30 3.09 18.75
C LYS A 11 -34.45 2.10 18.53
N ILE A 12 -35.63 2.38 19.09
CA ILE A 12 -36.82 1.54 18.92
C ILE A 12 -37.27 1.51 17.46
N ALA A 13 -37.30 2.67 16.78
CA ALA A 13 -37.65 2.73 15.36
C ALA A 13 -36.69 1.89 14.49
N LEU A 14 -35.37 1.97 14.76
CA LEU A 14 -34.36 1.17 14.06
C LEU A 14 -34.52 -0.34 14.31
N ASP A 15 -34.85 -0.73 15.55
CA ASP A 15 -35.07 -2.14 15.90
C ASP A 15 -36.31 -2.71 15.21
N ILE A 16 -37.43 -1.98 15.22
CA ILE A 16 -38.66 -2.37 14.51
C ILE A 16 -38.40 -2.50 13.00
N ALA A 17 -37.71 -1.53 12.39
CA ALA A 17 -37.37 -1.59 10.98
C ALA A 17 -36.45 -2.78 10.63
N ASN A 18 -35.49 -3.13 11.49
CA ASN A 18 -34.66 -4.33 11.31
C ASN A 18 -35.47 -5.62 11.40
N LYS A 19 -36.44 -5.70 12.31
CA LYS A 19 -37.35 -6.86 12.42
C LYS A 19 -38.24 -7.02 11.19
N ILE A 20 -38.70 -5.92 10.60
CA ILE A 20 -39.43 -5.92 9.32
C ILE A 20 -38.51 -6.38 8.17
N LYS A 21 -37.28 -5.83 8.07
CA LYS A 21 -36.29 -6.21 7.05
C LYS A 21 -35.98 -7.71 7.09
N ASN A 22 -35.72 -8.25 8.28
CA ASN A 22 -35.33 -9.64 8.47
C ASN A 22 -36.50 -10.62 8.33
N GLY A 23 -37.73 -10.13 8.11
CA GLY A 23 -38.91 -10.96 7.93
C GLY A 23 -39.52 -11.52 9.22
N ALA A 24 -39.01 -11.10 10.40
CA ALA A 24 -39.63 -11.42 11.68
C ALA A 24 -41.00 -10.76 11.86
N ILE A 25 -41.24 -9.67 11.12
CA ILE A 25 -42.53 -9.01 10.99
C ILE A 25 -42.82 -8.88 9.49
N GLN A 26 -43.91 -9.50 9.03
CA GLN A 26 -44.31 -9.47 7.62
C GLN A 26 -45.10 -8.20 7.29
N GLU A 27 -45.02 -7.75 6.04
CA GLU A 27 -45.91 -6.72 5.51
C GLU A 27 -47.37 -7.14 5.64
N GLY A 28 -48.26 -6.19 5.91
CA GLY A 28 -49.68 -6.46 6.16
C GLY A 28 -49.98 -6.97 7.58
N THR A 29 -48.99 -7.28 8.41
CA THR A 29 -49.22 -7.69 9.80
C THR A 29 -49.56 -6.50 10.70
N ILE A 30 -50.45 -6.73 11.66
CA ILE A 30 -50.82 -5.75 12.68
C ILE A 30 -49.98 -6.04 13.93
N LEU A 31 -49.09 -5.12 14.26
CA LEU A 31 -48.35 -5.11 15.51
C LEU A 31 -49.26 -4.69 16.65
N HIS A 32 -48.92 -5.18 17.84
CA HIS A 32 -49.62 -4.82 19.08
C HIS A 32 -49.71 -3.30 19.28
N GLY A 33 -50.77 -2.88 19.98
CA GLY A 33 -51.01 -1.47 20.29
C GLY A 33 -49.87 -0.82 21.08
N ARG A 34 -49.88 0.52 21.08
CA ARG A 34 -48.83 1.38 21.66
C ARG A 34 -48.49 1.01 23.12
N SER A 35 -49.48 0.65 23.94
CA SER A 35 -49.28 0.26 25.35
C SER A 35 -48.53 -1.06 25.52
N ILE A 36 -48.81 -2.06 24.68
CA ILE A 36 -48.15 -3.37 24.76
C ILE A 36 -46.70 -3.26 24.28
N LEU A 37 -46.46 -2.50 23.21
CA LEU A 37 -45.11 -2.20 22.74
C LEU A 37 -44.32 -1.41 23.79
N ALA A 38 -44.96 -0.49 24.50
CA ALA A 38 -44.33 0.29 25.57
C ALA A 38 -43.82 -0.62 26.70
N SER A 39 -44.66 -1.58 27.14
CA SER A 39 -44.25 -2.58 28.13
C SER A 39 -43.13 -3.49 27.61
N LYS A 40 -43.21 -3.96 26.35
CA LYS A 40 -42.19 -4.84 25.75
C LYS A 40 -40.80 -4.19 25.65
N TYR A 41 -40.77 -2.90 25.33
CA TYR A 41 -39.51 -2.13 25.22
C TYR A 41 -39.12 -1.43 26.54
N ASN A 42 -39.90 -1.60 27.61
CA ASN A 42 -39.71 -0.96 28.91
C ASN A 42 -39.54 0.58 28.81
N VAL A 43 -40.40 1.23 28.03
CA VAL A 43 -40.40 2.69 27.80
C VAL A 43 -41.79 3.29 27.97
N SER A 44 -41.88 4.62 28.00
CA SER A 44 -43.16 5.31 28.04
C SER A 44 -43.96 5.13 26.73
N PRO A 45 -45.31 5.08 26.78
CA PRO A 45 -46.15 5.05 25.58
C PRO A 45 -45.89 6.20 24.60
N GLU A 46 -45.47 7.35 25.13
CA GLU A 46 -45.09 8.52 24.33
C GLU A 46 -43.80 8.29 23.53
N THR A 47 -42.85 7.51 24.08
CA THR A 47 -41.62 7.13 23.37
C THR A 47 -41.92 6.19 22.21
N ILE A 48 -42.83 5.23 22.40
CA ILE A 48 -43.33 4.38 21.30
C ILE A 48 -44.08 5.21 20.27
N ARG A 49 -44.94 6.13 20.70
CA ARG A 49 -45.67 7.03 19.79
C ARG A 49 -44.69 7.77 18.87
N ARG A 50 -43.62 8.34 19.43
CA ARG A 50 -42.56 9.02 18.67
C ARG A 50 -41.79 8.07 17.75
N ALA A 51 -41.51 6.85 18.18
CA ALA A 51 -40.82 5.85 17.36
C ALA A 51 -41.66 5.39 16.15
N ILE A 52 -42.96 5.17 16.36
CA ILE A 52 -43.91 4.79 15.30
C ILE A 52 -44.11 5.95 14.33
N MET A 53 -44.22 7.19 14.82
CA MET A 53 -44.36 8.37 13.97
C MET A 53 -43.20 8.50 12.97
N LEU A 54 -41.95 8.23 13.39
CA LEU A 54 -40.79 8.24 12.49
C LEU A 54 -40.86 7.20 11.36
N LEU A 55 -41.50 6.06 11.62
CA LEU A 55 -41.70 5.01 10.62
C LEU A 55 -42.96 5.28 9.76
N GLU A 56 -43.90 6.05 10.28
CA GLU A 56 -45.12 6.48 9.59
C GLU A 56 -44.82 7.62 8.60
N ASP A 57 -43.92 8.55 8.95
CA ASP A 57 -43.46 9.65 8.08
C ASP A 57 -42.85 9.21 6.74
N ILE A 58 -42.38 7.96 6.67
CA ILE A 58 -41.79 7.35 5.47
C ILE A 58 -42.64 6.19 4.94
N GLU A 59 -43.88 6.08 5.42
CA GLU A 59 -44.87 5.09 4.99
C GLU A 59 -44.43 3.62 5.18
N ALA A 60 -43.50 3.36 6.10
CA ALA A 60 -43.12 1.99 6.46
C ALA A 60 -44.20 1.30 7.32
N VAL A 61 -44.87 2.08 8.17
CA VAL A 61 -45.97 1.61 9.05
C VAL A 61 -47.10 2.62 9.12
N LYS A 62 -48.29 2.19 9.54
CA LYS A 62 -49.46 3.07 9.73
C LYS A 62 -50.18 2.75 11.02
N ALA A 63 -50.46 3.77 11.84
CA ALA A 63 -51.18 3.57 13.09
C ALA A 63 -52.70 3.52 12.86
N ILE A 64 -53.36 2.42 13.24
CA ILE A 64 -54.81 2.26 13.12
C ILE A 64 -55.44 2.41 14.51
N LYS A 65 -56.32 3.42 14.66
CA LYS A 65 -57.03 3.70 15.92
C LYS A 65 -57.79 2.44 16.39
N GLY A 66 -57.48 1.98 17.59
CA GLY A 66 -58.14 0.83 18.23
C GLY A 66 -57.67 -0.56 17.77
N LYS A 67 -56.83 -0.68 16.73
CA LYS A 67 -56.35 -1.99 16.23
C LYS A 67 -54.85 -2.23 16.39
N GLY A 68 -54.02 -1.19 16.36
CA GLY A 68 -52.56 -1.33 16.51
C GLY A 68 -51.77 -0.59 15.45
N VAL A 69 -50.62 -1.15 15.05
CA VAL A 69 -49.75 -0.57 14.01
C VAL A 69 -49.63 -1.55 12.85
N LEU A 70 -50.13 -1.17 11.67
CA LEU A 70 -50.04 -1.96 10.45
C LEU A 70 -48.68 -1.74 9.77
N VAL A 71 -48.03 -2.82 9.35
CA VAL A 71 -46.81 -2.74 8.54
C VAL A 71 -47.20 -2.59 7.08
N VAL A 72 -46.83 -1.47 6.46
CA VAL A 72 -47.28 -1.12 5.10
C VAL A 72 -46.27 -1.58 4.07
N SER A 73 -44.99 -1.30 4.27
CA SER A 73 -43.93 -1.64 3.31
C SER A 73 -42.60 -1.94 3.99
N LYS A 74 -42.06 -3.11 3.68
CA LYS A 74 -40.70 -3.60 3.97
C LYS A 74 -39.68 -2.81 3.19
N GLU A 75 -39.96 -2.45 1.93
CA GLU A 75 -39.06 -1.63 1.13
C GLU A 75 -38.83 -0.27 1.80
N GLN A 76 -39.89 0.37 2.29
CA GLN A 76 -39.77 1.62 3.03
C GLN A 76 -39.07 1.44 4.38
N ALA A 77 -39.29 0.34 5.08
CA ALA A 77 -38.52 0.01 6.29
C ALA A 77 -37.02 -0.18 5.98
N VAL A 78 -36.66 -0.73 4.83
CA VAL A 78 -35.25 -0.84 4.38
C VAL A 78 -34.68 0.54 4.02
N SER A 79 -35.47 1.39 3.37
CA SER A 79 -35.10 2.78 3.07
C SER A 79 -34.82 3.58 4.35
N PHE A 80 -35.65 3.41 5.38
CA PHE A 80 -35.44 3.99 6.72
C PHE A 80 -34.07 3.64 7.29
N LEU A 81 -33.72 2.35 7.22
CA LEU A 81 -32.46 1.82 7.74
C LEU A 81 -31.28 2.41 6.96
N LYS A 82 -31.34 2.45 5.62
CA LYS A 82 -30.30 3.08 4.79
C LYS A 82 -30.11 4.56 5.14
N ARG A 83 -31.20 5.29 5.34
CA ARG A 83 -31.17 6.74 5.63
C ARG A 83 -30.73 7.05 7.05
N ASN A 84 -30.96 6.15 8.01
CA ASN A 84 -30.59 6.32 9.43
C ASN A 84 -29.35 5.51 9.86
N GLN A 85 -28.71 4.79 8.93
CA GLN A 85 -27.43 4.10 9.12
C GLN A 85 -26.26 5.06 9.38
N SER A 86 -26.44 6.38 9.24
CA SER A 86 -25.45 7.41 9.57
C SER A 86 -24.98 7.37 11.04
N ILE A 87 -25.70 6.66 11.92
CA ILE A 87 -25.35 6.49 13.34
C ILE A 87 -24.47 5.23 13.57
N SER A 88 -24.34 4.36 12.57
CA SER A 88 -23.36 3.27 12.52
C SER A 88 -22.02 3.71 11.93
N SER A 89 -21.83 5.01 11.72
CA SER A 89 -20.74 5.58 10.93
C SER A 89 -19.35 5.11 11.37
N MET A 90 -19.06 4.99 12.67
CA MET A 90 -17.76 4.48 13.13
C MET A 90 -17.49 3.03 12.73
N LYS A 91 -18.52 2.16 12.75
CA LYS A 91 -18.38 0.77 12.31
C LYS A 91 -18.20 0.70 10.80
N ASP A 92 -18.92 1.54 10.06
CA ASP A 92 -18.81 1.61 8.60
C ASP A 92 -17.46 2.19 8.17
N TYR A 93 -16.95 3.22 8.85
CA TYR A 93 -15.61 3.76 8.63
C TYR A 93 -14.54 2.73 8.99
N LYS A 94 -14.70 1.97 10.08
CA LYS A 94 -13.79 0.88 10.43
C LYS A 94 -13.74 -0.19 9.33
N THR A 95 -14.89 -0.65 8.85
CA THR A 95 -14.96 -1.61 7.74
C THR A 95 -14.37 -1.03 6.46
N LYS A 96 -14.66 0.24 6.15
CA LYS A 96 -14.09 0.93 4.99
C LYS A 96 -12.57 1.03 5.08
N ILE A 97 -12.03 1.34 6.25
CA ILE A 97 -10.57 1.39 6.49
C ILE A 97 -9.96 0.01 6.31
N GLN A 98 -10.57 -1.05 6.85
CA GLN A 98 -10.08 -2.42 6.68
C GLN A 98 -10.02 -2.82 5.20
N ASN A 99 -11.09 -2.56 4.44
CA ASN A 99 -11.12 -2.84 3.01
C ASN A 99 -10.09 -2.00 2.22
N LEU A 100 -9.83 -0.75 2.63
CA LEU A 100 -8.81 0.09 2.02
C LEU A 100 -7.39 -0.42 2.32
N LEU A 101 -7.16 -0.97 3.51
CA LEU A 101 -5.87 -1.58 3.88
C LEU A 101 -5.61 -2.87 3.08
N GLU A 102 -6.62 -3.70 2.87
CA GLU A 102 -6.51 -4.88 2.00
C GLU A 102 -6.19 -4.48 0.56
N LYS A 103 -6.93 -3.53 -0.02
CA LYS A 103 -6.66 -3.01 -1.37
C LYS A 103 -5.25 -2.42 -1.50
N ARG A 104 -4.78 -1.69 -0.48
CA ARG A 104 -3.42 -1.16 -0.48
C ARG A 104 -2.39 -2.30 -0.57
N LYS A 105 -2.59 -3.38 0.18
CA LYS A 105 -1.68 -4.53 0.17
C LYS A 105 -1.67 -5.21 -1.20
N GLU A 106 -2.84 -5.41 -1.82
CA GLU A 106 -2.93 -5.97 -3.17
C GLU A 106 -2.17 -5.12 -4.20
N ILE A 107 -2.30 -3.78 -4.11
CA ILE A 107 -1.57 -2.85 -4.98
C ILE A 107 -0.06 -2.93 -4.73
N GLU A 108 0.38 -3.02 -3.46
CA GLU A 108 1.79 -3.19 -3.13
C GLU A 108 2.35 -4.50 -3.70
N ASP A 109 1.60 -5.61 -3.60
CA ASP A 109 1.99 -6.91 -4.15
C ASP A 109 2.09 -6.87 -5.70
N GLU A 110 1.15 -6.18 -6.36
CA GLU A 110 1.17 -6.00 -7.81
C GLU A 110 2.35 -5.12 -8.26
N LEU A 111 2.62 -4.03 -7.53
CA LEU A 111 3.74 -3.13 -7.78
C LEU A 111 5.07 -3.87 -7.66
N LEU A 112 5.26 -4.69 -6.63
CA LEU A 112 6.46 -5.51 -6.46
C LEU A 112 6.62 -6.52 -7.60
N LYS A 113 5.53 -7.16 -8.05
CA LYS A 113 5.58 -8.04 -9.23
C LYS A 113 5.96 -7.30 -10.49
N SER A 114 5.44 -6.09 -10.72
CA SER A 114 5.81 -5.28 -11.87
C SER A 114 7.27 -4.83 -11.81
N ILE A 115 7.77 -4.44 -10.64
CA ILE A 115 9.19 -4.12 -10.44
C ILE A 115 10.04 -5.34 -10.76
N ASN A 116 9.71 -6.51 -10.21
CA ASN A 116 10.45 -7.74 -10.49
C ASN A 116 10.35 -8.12 -11.97
N GLY A 117 9.22 -7.92 -12.63
CA GLY A 117 9.08 -8.12 -14.06
C GLY A 117 9.97 -7.18 -14.90
N ILE A 118 10.15 -5.92 -14.45
CA ILE A 118 11.11 -4.98 -15.06
C ILE A 118 12.54 -5.44 -14.79
N ILE A 119 12.85 -5.87 -13.57
CA ILE A 119 14.16 -6.42 -13.21
C ILE A 119 14.44 -7.70 -14.00
N ASP A 120 13.45 -8.54 -14.28
CA ASP A 120 13.59 -9.73 -15.11
C ASP A 120 13.77 -9.38 -16.59
N TYR A 121 13.13 -8.30 -17.05
CA TYR A 121 13.40 -7.74 -18.37
C TYR A 121 14.80 -7.11 -18.44
N SER A 122 15.29 -6.58 -17.32
CA SER A 122 16.65 -6.09 -17.12
C SER A 122 17.60 -7.16 -16.58
N SER A 123 17.25 -8.43 -16.41
CA SER A 123 18.22 -9.49 -16.09
C SER A 123 18.70 -10.15 -17.38
N ARG A 124 18.12 -9.77 -18.53
CA ARG A 124 18.88 -9.66 -19.78
C ARG A 124 20.02 -8.62 -19.69
N PHE A 125 20.02 -7.73 -18.69
CA PHE A 125 21.15 -6.88 -18.31
C PHE A 125 22.03 -7.51 -17.21
N ASP A 126 21.86 -8.77 -16.78
CA ASP A 126 22.92 -9.44 -16.02
C ASP A 126 24.16 -9.72 -16.89
N GLU A 127 24.02 -9.74 -18.22
CA GLU A 127 25.15 -9.56 -19.16
C GLU A 127 25.75 -8.13 -19.13
N VAL A 128 25.00 -7.12 -18.68
CA VAL A 128 25.37 -5.69 -18.71
C VAL A 128 25.83 -5.17 -17.33
N ASN A 129 25.58 -5.88 -16.23
CA ASN A 129 26.23 -5.64 -14.93
C ASN A 129 27.76 -5.80 -15.00
N ALA A 130 28.28 -6.43 -16.05
CA ALA A 130 29.72 -6.43 -16.38
C ALA A 130 30.26 -5.06 -16.86
N ILE A 131 29.41 -4.05 -17.09
CA ILE A 131 29.77 -2.73 -17.64
C ILE A 131 29.47 -1.59 -16.65
N VAL A 132 29.53 -1.83 -15.34
CA VAL A 132 29.61 -0.73 -14.36
C VAL A 132 31.09 -0.41 -14.18
N PRO A 133 31.59 0.76 -14.65
CA PRO A 133 33.00 1.09 -14.49
C PRO A 133 33.34 1.32 -13.01
N ILE A 134 34.47 0.76 -12.58
CA ILE A 134 35.03 0.93 -11.23
C ILE A 134 36.29 1.77 -11.34
N GLU A 135 36.45 2.69 -10.41
CA GLU A 135 37.60 3.60 -10.34
C GLU A 135 38.63 3.14 -9.30
N PHE A 136 39.90 3.05 -9.70
CA PHE A 136 41.02 2.77 -8.81
C PHE A 136 42.06 3.87 -8.95
N THR A 137 42.37 4.56 -7.84
CA THR A 137 43.45 5.54 -7.80
C THR A 137 44.79 4.83 -7.65
N ILE A 138 45.74 5.11 -8.55
CA ILE A 138 47.09 4.58 -8.53
C ILE A 138 47.92 5.31 -7.46
N PRO A 139 48.43 4.61 -6.43
CA PRO A 139 49.32 5.19 -5.44
C PRO A 139 50.62 5.71 -6.06
N GLU A 140 51.22 6.74 -5.45
CA GLU A 140 52.53 7.27 -5.87
C GLU A 140 53.68 6.27 -5.70
N ASP A 141 53.50 5.24 -4.85
CA ASP A 141 54.47 4.17 -4.61
C ASP A 141 54.18 2.90 -5.44
N CYS A 142 53.29 2.98 -6.44
CA CYS A 142 52.95 1.85 -7.30
C CYS A 142 54.15 1.36 -8.13
N ILE A 143 54.40 0.05 -8.09
CA ILE A 143 55.54 -0.61 -8.78
C ILE A 143 55.46 -0.57 -10.31
N TYR A 144 54.33 -0.13 -10.85
CA TYR A 144 54.07 -0.03 -12.29
C TYR A 144 54.21 1.39 -12.85
N ILE A 145 54.57 2.37 -12.02
CA ILE A 145 54.83 3.73 -12.48
C ILE A 145 55.94 3.73 -13.54
N GLY A 146 55.72 4.47 -14.62
CA GLY A 146 56.61 4.55 -15.78
C GLY A 146 56.49 3.39 -16.77
N LYS A 147 55.76 2.31 -16.44
CA LYS A 147 55.42 1.25 -17.39
C LYS A 147 54.22 1.63 -18.23
N THR A 148 54.10 1.01 -19.39
CA THR A 148 52.96 1.17 -20.29
C THR A 148 51.79 0.26 -19.91
N SER A 149 50.57 0.63 -20.32
CA SER A 149 49.37 -0.20 -20.13
C SER A 149 49.52 -1.61 -20.72
N ALA A 150 50.27 -1.78 -21.83
CA ALA A 150 50.57 -3.09 -22.40
C ALA A 150 51.55 -3.93 -21.58
N GLU A 151 52.56 -3.29 -20.96
CA GLU A 151 53.57 -3.98 -20.15
C GLU A 151 53.00 -4.57 -18.87
N ILE A 152 52.03 -3.88 -18.26
CA ILE A 152 51.42 -4.36 -17.02
C ILE A 152 50.47 -5.54 -17.22
N LYS A 153 49.99 -5.76 -18.45
CA LYS A 153 49.08 -6.87 -18.77
C LYS A 153 47.90 -6.95 -17.77
N LEU A 154 47.25 -5.81 -17.54
CA LEU A 154 46.22 -5.65 -16.49
C LEU A 154 45.16 -6.76 -16.58
N TRP A 155 44.60 -6.97 -17.77
CA TRP A 155 43.57 -7.96 -18.01
C TRP A 155 44.02 -9.39 -17.67
N GLN A 156 45.24 -9.77 -18.05
CA GLN A 156 45.77 -11.11 -17.79
C GLN A 156 46.01 -11.37 -16.29
N ASN A 157 46.29 -10.32 -15.50
CA ASN A 157 46.58 -10.46 -14.07
C ASN A 157 45.33 -10.30 -13.19
N THR A 158 44.31 -9.58 -13.66
CA THR A 158 43.18 -9.15 -12.81
C THR A 158 41.81 -9.50 -13.37
N GLY A 159 41.71 -9.82 -14.67
CA GLY A 159 40.44 -9.94 -15.39
C GLY A 159 39.80 -8.59 -15.77
N ALA A 160 40.40 -7.47 -15.36
CA ALA A 160 39.84 -6.14 -15.60
C ALA A 160 40.29 -5.56 -16.96
N THR A 161 39.35 -4.97 -17.69
CA THR A 161 39.61 -4.22 -18.92
C THR A 161 39.72 -2.74 -18.60
N LEU A 162 40.85 -2.13 -18.96
CA LEU A 162 41.06 -0.69 -18.83
C LEU A 162 40.30 0.06 -19.92
N ILE A 163 39.33 0.89 -19.53
CA ILE A 163 38.53 1.70 -20.47
C ILE A 163 39.05 3.12 -20.54
N ALA A 164 39.45 3.69 -19.40
CA ALA A 164 39.93 5.06 -19.36
C ALA A 164 40.94 5.29 -18.22
N ILE A 165 41.74 6.34 -18.39
CA ILE A 165 42.58 6.90 -17.33
C ILE A 165 42.18 8.36 -17.14
N LYS A 166 41.89 8.76 -15.90
CA LYS A 166 41.75 10.18 -15.55
C LYS A 166 43.07 10.67 -14.93
N ARG A 167 43.64 11.72 -15.53
CA ARG A 167 44.91 12.35 -15.13
C ARG A 167 44.78 13.87 -15.20
N ASP A 168 45.17 14.58 -14.15
CA ASP A 168 45.11 16.05 -14.09
C ASP A 168 43.75 16.62 -14.56
N ASP A 169 42.65 16.05 -14.06
CA ASP A 169 41.27 16.34 -14.46
C ASP A 169 40.90 16.14 -15.93
N LYS A 170 41.77 15.51 -16.73
CA LYS A 170 41.50 15.08 -18.10
C LYS A 170 41.17 13.60 -18.14
N LEU A 171 40.11 13.26 -18.88
CA LEU A 171 39.71 11.89 -19.14
C LEU A 171 40.28 11.40 -20.48
N ILE A 172 41.12 10.37 -20.43
CA ILE A 172 41.70 9.69 -21.60
C ILE A 172 40.91 8.40 -21.82
N ILE A 173 40.01 8.41 -22.81
CA ILE A 173 39.17 7.26 -23.16
C ILE A 173 39.94 6.36 -24.13
N SER A 174 39.80 5.04 -23.95
CA SER A 174 40.49 4.00 -24.72
C SER A 174 42.00 4.23 -24.76
N PRO A 175 42.66 4.26 -23.59
CA PRO A 175 44.07 4.59 -23.48
C PRO A 175 44.87 3.52 -24.24
N GLY A 176 45.57 3.94 -25.29
CA GLY A 176 46.31 3.03 -26.17
C GLY A 176 47.37 2.21 -25.41
N PRO A 177 47.95 1.18 -26.04
CA PRO A 177 48.87 0.24 -25.36
C PRO A 177 50.17 0.88 -24.86
N TYR A 178 50.48 2.09 -25.31
CA TYR A 178 51.74 2.79 -25.03
C TYR A 178 51.61 3.88 -23.95
N ILE A 179 50.41 4.09 -23.39
CA ILE A 179 50.23 5.07 -22.34
C ILE A 179 51.01 4.66 -21.08
N THR A 180 51.83 5.56 -20.57
CA THR A 180 52.60 5.33 -19.34
C THR A 180 51.73 5.59 -18.13
N ILE A 181 51.91 4.77 -17.09
CA ILE A 181 51.20 4.87 -15.83
C ILE A 181 51.92 5.86 -14.93
N GLU A 182 51.17 6.79 -14.33
CA GLU A 182 51.69 7.82 -13.44
C GLU A 182 51.04 7.71 -12.06
N GLY A 183 51.77 8.12 -11.02
CA GLY A 183 51.21 8.21 -9.67
C GLY A 183 50.06 9.22 -9.65
N GLY A 184 48.96 8.88 -9.00
CA GLY A 184 47.74 9.71 -8.96
C GLY A 184 46.79 9.51 -10.13
N ASP A 185 47.14 8.70 -11.13
CA ASP A 185 46.19 8.28 -12.17
C ASP A 185 44.95 7.62 -11.56
N VAL A 186 43.78 7.85 -12.13
CA VAL A 186 42.57 7.07 -11.79
C VAL A 186 42.25 6.15 -12.95
N PHE A 187 42.41 4.85 -12.72
CA PHE A 187 42.07 3.80 -13.66
C PHE A 187 40.57 3.54 -13.61
N ILE A 188 39.93 3.60 -14.76
CA ILE A 188 38.51 3.28 -14.94
C ILE A 188 38.43 1.95 -15.68
N VAL A 189 37.99 0.91 -14.98
CA VAL A 189 38.02 -0.48 -15.46
C VAL A 189 36.65 -1.16 -15.39
N VAL A 190 36.45 -2.19 -16.20
CA VAL A 190 35.28 -3.08 -16.15
C VAL A 190 35.70 -4.55 -16.10
N GLY A 191 34.84 -5.39 -15.53
CA GLY A 191 35.06 -6.82 -15.35
C GLY A 191 34.03 -7.41 -14.39
N ASN A 192 34.20 -8.69 -14.04
CA ASN A 192 33.38 -9.37 -13.05
C ASN A 192 33.61 -8.81 -11.63
N ASP A 193 32.80 -9.22 -10.65
CA ASP A 193 32.93 -8.73 -9.26
C ASP A 193 34.30 -8.98 -8.62
N GLU A 194 35.08 -9.95 -9.13
CA GLU A 194 36.41 -10.29 -8.64
C GLU A 194 37.42 -9.15 -8.80
N ILE A 195 37.20 -8.24 -9.76
CA ILE A 195 38.10 -7.09 -10.00
C ILE A 195 38.19 -6.14 -8.81
N LYS A 196 37.17 -6.12 -7.94
CA LYS A 196 37.16 -5.31 -6.70
C LYS A 196 38.27 -5.71 -5.74
N THR A 197 38.76 -6.95 -5.85
CA THR A 197 39.85 -7.49 -5.03
C THR A 197 41.14 -7.64 -5.86
N SER A 198 41.06 -8.21 -7.06
CA SER A 198 42.26 -8.51 -7.86
C SER A 198 42.99 -7.27 -8.36
N VAL A 199 42.29 -6.17 -8.66
CA VAL A 199 42.91 -4.92 -9.13
C VAL A 199 43.68 -4.22 -8.01
N PRO A 200 43.12 -4.02 -6.80
CA PRO A 200 43.89 -3.55 -5.65
C PRO A 200 45.08 -4.45 -5.30
N ASP A 201 44.90 -5.77 -5.25
CA ASP A 201 45.98 -6.71 -4.94
C ASP A 201 47.12 -6.61 -5.95
N PHE A 202 46.80 -6.39 -7.23
CA PHE A 202 47.79 -6.21 -8.28
C PHE A 202 48.47 -4.85 -8.19
N LEU A 203 47.71 -3.74 -8.16
CA LEU A 203 48.25 -2.38 -8.27
C LEU A 203 48.87 -1.85 -6.97
N PHE A 204 48.42 -2.34 -5.81
CA PHE A 204 48.87 -1.86 -4.49
C PHE A 204 49.79 -2.86 -3.79
N ALA A 205 50.18 -3.96 -4.45
CA ALA A 205 51.20 -4.87 -3.95
C ALA A 205 52.51 -4.10 -3.69
N LYS A 206 52.90 -4.02 -2.41
CA LYS A 206 54.23 -3.56 -2.02
C LYS A 206 55.22 -4.68 -2.25
N LYS A 207 56.28 -4.40 -3.00
CA LYS A 207 57.40 -5.30 -3.15
C LYS A 207 58.31 -5.27 -1.92
#